data_AF-D7E5H3-F1
#
_entry.id   AF-D7E5H3-F1
#
_cell.length_a   1.000
_cell.length_b   1.000
_cell.length_c   1.000
_cell.angle_alpha   90.00
_cell.angle_beta   90.00
_cell.angle_gamma   90.00
#
_symmetry.space_group_name_H-M   'P 1'
#
loop_
_entity.id
_entity.type
_entity.pdbx_description
1 polymer ?
#
loop_
_entity_poly.entity_id
_entity_poly.type
_entity_poly.pdbx_seq_one_letter_code
_entity_poly.pdbx_strand_id
1 'polypeptide(L)' 'MPFQKNHKTGFTTNREKPLTSSPICFRVDKDLARELKSIPDWQEELRLELPNLI' A
#
# COMPACT_ATOMS: atom_id res chain seq x y z
N MET A 1 -4.41 23.34 15.54
CA MET A 1 -3.53 22.54 16.42
C MET A 1 -2.25 22.24 15.68
N PRO A 2 -1.06 22.47 16.26
CA PRO A 2 0.20 22.17 15.60
C PRO A 2 0.39 20.65 15.46
N PHE A 3 0.94 20.21 14.32
CA PHE A 3 1.25 18.81 14.06
C PHE A 3 2.28 18.30 15.08
N GLN A 4 1.93 17.26 15.84
CA GLN A 4 2.81 16.63 16.81
C GLN A 4 3.42 15.36 16.22
N LYS A 5 4.67 15.45 15.78
CA LYS A 5 5.47 14.29 15.34
C LYS A 5 5.62 13.34 16.55
N ASN A 6 5.21 12.07 16.40
CA ASN A 6 5.18 11.03 17.45
C ASN A 6 4.07 11.15 18.52
N HIS A 7 2.92 11.73 18.19
CA HIS A 7 1.76 11.67 19.08
C HIS A 7 1.30 10.21 19.30
N LYS A 8 0.87 9.84 20.52
CA LYS A 8 0.43 8.47 20.86
C LYS A 8 -0.76 7.97 20.03
N THR A 9 -1.60 8.90 19.55
CA THR A 9 -2.69 8.63 18.60
C THR A 9 -2.35 9.09 17.18
N GLY A 10 -1.09 9.42 16.91
CA GLY A 10 -0.61 9.65 15.56
C GLY A 10 -0.87 8.39 14.74
N PHE A 11 -1.25 8.55 13.48
CA PHE A 11 -1.40 7.45 12.52
C PHE A 11 -0.04 6.79 12.27
N THR A 12 0.46 6.04 13.24
CA THR A 12 1.44 4.99 13.02
C THR A 12 0.65 3.84 12.43
N THR A 13 0.91 3.50 11.16
CA THR A 13 0.52 2.20 10.60
C THR A 13 1.14 1.13 11.49
N ASN A 14 0.41 0.74 12.55
CA ASN A 14 0.73 -0.37 13.45
C ASN A 14 0.52 -1.67 12.67
N ARG A 15 1.43 -1.92 11.72
CA ARG A 15 1.53 -3.18 11.00
C ARG A 15 2.64 -4.01 11.63
N GLU A 16 2.37 -5.31 11.78
CA GLU A 16 3.35 -6.28 12.25
C GLU A 16 4.60 -6.34 11.36
N LYS A 17 4.43 -6.06 10.05
CA LYS A 17 5.53 -5.92 9.09
C LYS A 17 5.55 -4.50 8.52
N PRO A 18 6.63 -3.73 8.74
CA PRO A 18 6.75 -2.41 8.15
C PRO A 18 6.84 -2.53 6.62
N LEU A 19 6.07 -1.70 5.92
CA LEU A 19 6.20 -1.58 4.47
C LEU A 19 7.55 -0.94 4.14
N THR A 20 8.15 -1.36 3.03
CA THR A 20 9.39 -0.75 2.55
C THR A 20 9.15 0.73 2.25
N SER A 21 10.10 1.59 2.66
CA SER A 21 9.99 3.04 2.44
C SER A 21 10.08 3.43 0.95
N SER A 22 10.58 2.55 0.10
CA SER A 22 10.67 2.77 -1.34
C SER A 22 9.42 2.24 -2.04
N PRO A 23 8.71 3.06 -2.85
CA PRO A 23 7.56 2.59 -3.60
C PRO A 23 8.00 1.60 -4.68
N ILE A 24 7.30 0.47 -4.79
CA ILE A 24 7.44 -0.45 -5.91
C ILE A 24 6.49 0.01 -7.01
N CYS A 25 7.02 0.50 -8.12
CA CYS A 25 6.25 0.94 -9.27
C CYS A 25 5.95 -0.23 -10.21
N PHE A 26 4.68 -0.63 -10.31
CA PHE A 26 4.24 -1.65 -11.26
C PHE A 26 3.94 -1.00 -12.62
N ARG A 27 4.67 -1.38 -13.67
CA ARG A 27 4.43 -0.90 -15.04
C ARG A 27 3.45 -1.84 -15.73
N VAL A 28 2.23 -1.37 -15.94
CA VAL A 28 1.14 -2.11 -16.59
C VAL A 28 0.49 -1.27 -17.68
N ASP A 29 -0.20 -1.95 -18.59
CA ASP A 29 -1.06 -1.31 -19.59
C ASP A 29 -2.11 -0.42 -18.93
N LYS A 30 -2.51 0.64 -19.66
CA LYS A 30 -3.41 1.68 -19.15
C LYS A 30 -4.77 1.12 -18.75
N ASP A 31 -5.30 0.17 -19.50
CA ASP A 31 -6.59 -0.46 -19.23
C ASP A 31 -6.52 -1.32 -17.97
N LEU A 32 -5.46 -2.12 -17.84
CA LEU A 32 -5.22 -2.96 -16.67
C LEU A 32 -4.97 -2.12 -15.41
N ALA A 33 -4.27 -0.98 -15.53
CA ALA A 33 -4.11 -0.03 -14.44
C ALA A 33 -5.45 0.59 -13.99
N ARG A 34 -6.38 0.82 -14.93
CA ARG A 34 -7.69 1.38 -14.65
C ARG A 34 -8.58 0.35 -13.95
N GLU A 35 -8.54 -0.90 -14.39
CA GLU A 35 -9.25 -2.01 -13.74
C GLU A 35 -8.71 -2.29 -12.33
N LEU A 36 -7.38 -2.34 -12.15
CA LEU A 36 -6.79 -2.50 -10.82
C LEU A 36 -7.23 -1.39 -9.86
N LYS A 37 -7.24 -0.14 -10.32
CA LYS A 37 -7.64 1.01 -9.50
C LYS A 37 -9.15 1.09 -9.24
N SER A 38 -9.98 0.35 -9.97
CA SER A 38 -11.42 0.30 -9.72
C SER A 38 -11.77 -0.63 -8.54
N ILE A 39 -10.86 -1.54 -8.19
CA ILE A 39 -11.02 -2.47 -7.08
C ILE A 39 -10.70 -1.74 -5.77
N PRO A 40 -11.61 -1.76 -4.76
CA PRO A 40 -11.31 -1.22 -3.43
C PRO A 40 -10.19 -2.04 -2.79
N ASP A 41 -9.27 -1.36 -2.11
CA ASP A 41 -8.12 -2.00 -1.43
C ASP A 41 -7.22 -2.87 -2.33
N TRP A 42 -7.19 -2.62 -3.65
CA TRP A 42 -6.38 -3.36 -4.63
C TRP A 42 -4.90 -3.52 -4.27
N GLN A 43 -4.33 -2.57 -3.52
CA GLN A 43 -2.94 -2.64 -3.07
C GLN A 43 -2.72 -3.75 -2.04
N GLU A 44 -3.72 -4.02 -1.19
CA GLU A 44 -3.64 -5.10 -0.20
C GLU A 44 -3.83 -6.45 -0.85
N GLU A 45 -4.80 -6.58 -1.76
CA GLU A 45 -5.00 -7.79 -2.55
C GLU A 45 -3.74 -8.16 -3.34
N LEU A 46 -3.09 -7.19 -4.00
CA LEU A 46 -1.81 -7.43 -4.66
C LEU A 46 -0.72 -7.89 -3.69
N ARG A 47 -0.68 -7.35 -2.46
CA ARG A 47 0.31 -7.78 -1.45
C ARG A 47 0.07 -9.20 -0.97
N LEU A 48 -1.17 -9.68 -0.96
CA LEU A 48 -1.50 -11.06 -0.61
C LEU A 48 -1.20 -12.04 -1.74
N GLU A 49 -1.39 -11.62 -2.99
CA GLU A 49 -1.16 -12.46 -4.17
C GLU A 49 0.31 -12.54 -4.61
N LEU A 50 1.08 -11.46 -4.45
CA LEU A 50 2.50 -11.42 -4.85
C LEU A 50 3.37 -12.56 -4.26
N PRO A 51 3.22 -12.95 -2.97
CA PRO A 51 3.92 -14.10 -2.41
C PRO A 51 3.58 -15.44 -3.07
N ASN A 52 2.41 -15.59 -3.70
CA ASN A 52 2.05 -16.82 -4.40
C ASN A 52 2.72 -16.92 -5.78
N LEU A 53 3.21 -15.80 -6.31
CA LEU A 53 3.83 -15.72 -7.64
C LEU A 53 5.36 -15.95 -7.62
N ILE A 54 5.99 -15.91 -6.45
CA ILE A 54 7.44 -16.02 -6.22
C ILE A 54 7.75 -17.27 -5.42
#